data_AF-A0A3N5L0Y6-F1
#
_entry.id   AF-A0A3N5L0Y6-F1
#
_cell.length_a   1.000
_cell.length_b   1.000
_cell.length_c   1.000
_cell.angle_alpha   90.00
_cell.angle_beta   90.00
_cell.angle_gamma   90.00
#
_symmetry.space_group_name_H-M   'P 1'
#
loop_
_entity.id
_entity.type
_entity.pdbx_description
1 polymer ?
#
loop_
_entity_poly.entity_id
_entity_poly.type
_entity_poly.pdbx_seq_one_letter_code
_entity_poly.pdbx_strand_id
1 'polypeptide(L)'
;MQAEKIFKEFRNSGYKISNTGIVMNKRGKILKPYTNGQKEYLKVCLRINFKSKYFYIHRLVAELFIKNDYLNTAEQVDHLNKDKTNNHVSNLEIVTNAENLYRKYNGYNKTQLAF
;
A
#
# COMPACT_ATOMS: atom_id res chain seq x y z
N MET A 1 -6.77 -20.49 -10.27
CA MET A 1 -7.79 -19.43 -10.39
C MET A 1 -7.09 -18.09 -10.16
N GLN A 2 -7.13 -17.16 -11.12
CA GLN A 2 -6.61 -15.81 -10.86
C GLN A 2 -7.53 -15.15 -9.85
N ALA A 3 -6.99 -14.72 -8.70
CA ALA A 3 -7.76 -13.97 -7.73
C ALA A 3 -8.34 -12.71 -8.41
N GLU A 4 -9.62 -12.44 -8.22
CA GLU A 4 -10.26 -11.28 -8.81
C GLU A 4 -9.63 -9.97 -8.30
N LYS A 5 -9.42 -9.05 -9.24
CA LYS A 5 -8.93 -7.70 -8.94
C LYS A 5 -10.11 -6.84 -8.55
N ILE A 6 -10.17 -6.47 -7.28
CA ILE A 6 -11.22 -5.59 -6.74
C ILE A 6 -10.68 -4.17 -6.76
N PHE A 7 -11.39 -3.25 -7.42
CA PHE A 7 -11.05 -1.83 -7.46
C PHE A 7 -11.95 -1.00 -6.54
N LYS A 8 -11.34 -0.08 -5.79
CA LYS A 8 -12.04 0.94 -4.99
C LYS A 8 -11.59 2.34 -5.40
N GLU A 9 -12.51 3.30 -5.34
CA GLU A 9 -12.19 4.70 -5.61
C GLU A 9 -11.48 5.33 -4.42
N PHE A 10 -10.41 6.08 -4.70
CA PHE A 10 -9.66 6.81 -3.69
C PHE A 10 -10.24 8.21 -3.49
N ARG A 11 -10.82 8.48 -2.32
CA ARG A 11 -11.22 9.84 -1.86
C ARG A 11 -12.01 10.67 -2.89
N ASN A 12 -12.93 10.03 -3.60
CA ASN A 12 -13.76 10.66 -4.65
C ASN A 12 -12.93 11.41 -5.71
N SER A 13 -11.69 10.97 -5.92
CA SER A 13 -10.74 11.64 -6.81
C SER A 13 -10.90 11.21 -8.27
N GLY A 14 -11.71 10.17 -8.55
CA GLY A 14 -11.80 9.47 -9.83
C GLY A 14 -10.65 8.49 -10.10
N TYR A 15 -9.66 8.37 -9.21
CA TYR A 15 -8.64 7.33 -9.32
C TYR A 15 -9.12 6.06 -8.62
N LYS A 16 -8.90 4.91 -9.26
CA LYS A 16 -9.26 3.60 -8.74
C LYS A 16 -8.02 2.79 -8.43
N ILE A 17 -7.99 2.13 -7.28
CA ILE A 17 -6.87 1.32 -6.82
C ILE A 17 -7.37 -0.10 -6.61
N SER A 18 -6.64 -1.08 -7.13
CA SER A 18 -6.95 -2.49 -6.92
C SER A 18 -6.37 -3.01 -5.60
N ASN A 19 -6.95 -4.07 -5.05
CA ASN A 19 -6.35 -4.88 -3.97
C ASN A 19 -4.95 -5.43 -4.28
N THR A 20 -4.52 -5.46 -5.55
CA THR A 20 -3.19 -5.92 -5.97
C THR A 20 -2.17 -4.80 -6.22
N GLY A 21 -2.52 -3.53 -5.96
CA GLY A 21 -1.64 -2.37 -6.17
C GLY A 21 -1.64 -1.75 -7.58
N ILE A 22 -2.56 -2.14 -8.47
CA ILE A 22 -2.78 -1.44 -9.75
C ILE A 22 -3.50 -0.11 -9.48
N VAL A 23 -2.99 0.97 -10.06
CA VAL A 23 -3.61 2.29 -9.98
C VAL A 23 -4.11 2.70 -11.35
N MET A 24 -5.38 3.08 -11.43
CA MET A 24 -6.08 3.48 -12.64
C MET A 24 -6.57 4.92 -12.51
N ASN A 25 -6.41 5.71 -13.56
CA ASN A 25 -6.89 7.08 -13.58
C ASN A 25 -8.38 7.18 -13.96
N LYS A 26 -8.91 8.40 -13.92
CA LYS A 26 -10.32 8.72 -14.22
C LYS A 26 -10.77 8.33 -15.64
N ARG A 27 -9.82 8.12 -16.55
CA ARG A 27 -10.06 7.74 -17.96
C ARG A 27 -9.88 6.24 -18.20
N GLY A 28 -9.71 5.43 -17.15
CA GLY A 28 -9.50 3.99 -17.26
C GLY A 28 -8.06 3.57 -17.57
N LYS A 29 -7.12 4.50 -17.69
CA LYS A 29 -5.71 4.17 -17.99
C LYS A 29 -4.97 3.75 -16.71
N ILE A 30 -4.28 2.61 -16.78
CA ILE A 30 -3.36 2.15 -15.73
C ILE A 30 -2.12 3.06 -15.69
N LEU A 31 -1.79 3.55 -14.50
CA LEU A 31 -0.63 4.39 -14.26
C LEU A 31 0.62 3.53 -14.08
N LYS A 32 1.73 3.95 -14.70
CA LYS A 32 3.03 3.32 -14.49
C LYS A 32 3.59 3.75 -13.13
N PRO A 33 3.96 2.82 -12.24
CA PRO A 33 4.63 3.15 -11.00
C PRO A 33 6.03 3.75 -11.22
N TYR A 34 6.42 4.63 -10.30
CA TYR A 34 7.78 5.13 -10.13
C TYR A 34 8.50 4.31 -9.05
N THR A 35 9.80 4.11 -9.24
CA THR A 35 10.73 3.50 -8.28
C THR A 35 12.05 4.28 -8.31
N ASN A 36 12.73 4.52 -7.18
CA ASN A 36 14.06 5.14 -7.18
C ASN A 36 15.20 4.10 -7.13
N GLY A 37 14.91 2.82 -7.37
CA GLY A 37 15.91 1.74 -7.41
C GLY A 37 15.29 0.34 -7.44
N GLN A 38 16.12 -0.71 -7.38
CA GLN A 38 15.63 -2.07 -7.20
C GLN A 38 15.20 -2.28 -5.74
N LYS A 39 14.02 -2.87 -5.52
CA LYS A 39 13.43 -3.18 -4.19
C LYS A 39 13.05 -1.98 -3.32
N GLU A 40 12.66 -0.87 -3.93
CA GLU A 40 12.06 0.26 -3.21
C GLU A 40 10.52 0.22 -3.21
N TYR A 41 9.92 1.10 -2.40
CA TYR A 41 8.48 1.29 -2.37
C TYR A 41 7.96 1.96 -3.64
N LEU A 42 7.08 1.27 -4.35
CA LEU A 42 6.45 1.80 -5.56
C LEU A 42 5.57 3.02 -5.25
N LYS A 43 5.67 4.05 -6.10
CA LYS A 43 4.93 5.31 -5.99
C LYS A 43 4.17 5.63 -7.27
N VAL A 44 3.11 6.44 -7.16
CA VAL A 44 2.40 7.05 -8.29
C VAL A 44 2.15 8.53 -8.03
N CYS A 45 2.22 9.35 -9.07
CA CYS A 45 1.82 10.74 -9.00
C CYS A 45 0.33 10.87 -9.32
N LEU A 46 -0.45 11.35 -8.36
CA LEU A 46 -1.88 11.62 -8.54
C LEU A 46 -2.10 13.13 -8.55
N ARG A 47 -2.93 13.60 -9.48
CA ARG A 47 -3.40 15.00 -9.52
C ARG A 47 -4.81 15.08 -8.96
N ILE A 48 -4.96 15.68 -7.78
CA ILE A 48 -6.22 15.84 -7.04
C ILE A 48 -6.34 17.33 -6.68
N ASN A 49 -7.51 17.94 -6.93
CA ASN A 49 -7.76 19.36 -6.67
C ASN A 49 -6.65 20.28 -7.22
N PHE A 50 -6.29 20.07 -8.49
CA PHE A 50 -5.22 20.78 -9.20
C PHE A 50 -3.80 20.64 -8.67
N LYS A 51 -3.59 19.91 -7.57
CA LYS A 51 -2.27 19.64 -6.98
C LYS A 51 -1.80 18.23 -7.32
N SER A 52 -0.53 18.11 -7.69
CA SER A 52 0.13 16.84 -7.94
C SER A 52 0.88 16.40 -6.69
N LYS A 53 0.70 15.15 -6.26
CA LYS A 53 1.43 14.58 -5.13
C LYS A 53 1.78 13.12 -5.40
N TYR A 54 2.94 12.69 -4.93
CA TYR A 54 3.33 11.28 -4.95
C TYR A 54 2.68 10.53 -3.79
N PHE A 55 2.10 9.37 -4.09
CA PHE A 55 1.52 8.44 -3.14
C PHE A 55 2.22 7.09 -3.25
N TYR A 56 2.45 6.45 -2.11
CA TYR A 56 2.96 5.08 -2.06
C TYR A 56 1.84 4.09 -2.33
N ILE A 57 2.09 3.11 -3.21
CA ILE A 57 1.04 2.16 -3.63
C ILE A 57 0.59 1.28 -2.46
N HIS A 58 1.51 0.70 -1.68
CA HIS A 58 1.14 -0.11 -0.50
C HIS A 58 0.23 0.66 0.47
N ARG A 59 0.47 1.96 0.69
CA ARG A 59 -0.39 2.79 1.55
C ARG A 59 -1.77 3.03 0.94
N LEU A 60 -1.85 3.26 -0.36
CA LEU A 60 -3.13 3.38 -1.05
C LEU A 60 -3.95 2.08 -0.95
N VAL A 61 -3.30 0.93 -1.10
CA VAL A 61 -3.96 -0.38 -0.95
C VAL A 61 -4.41 -0.59 0.48
N ALA A 62 -3.54 -0.35 1.46
CA ALA A 62 -3.89 -0.48 2.87
C ALA A 62 -5.08 0.42 3.25
N GLU A 63 -5.06 1.69 2.85
CA GLU A 63 -6.14 2.66 3.13
C GLU A 63 -7.51 2.21 2.61
N LEU A 64 -7.54 1.53 1.47
CA LEU A 64 -8.81 1.15 0.83
C LEU A 64 -9.29 -0.26 1.20
N PHE A 65 -8.38 -1.16 1.56
CA PHE A 65 -8.70 -2.58 1.68
C PHE A 65 -8.46 -3.17 3.07
N ILE A 66 -7.66 -2.53 3.92
CA ILE A 66 -7.49 -2.93 5.32
C ILE A 66 -8.47 -2.09 6.14
N LYS A 67 -9.49 -2.72 6.71
CA LYS A 67 -10.41 -2.05 7.64
C LYS A 67 -9.61 -1.64 8.87
N ASN A 68 -9.32 -0.36 8.98
CA ASN A 68 -8.92 0.22 10.26
C ASN A 68 -9.51 1.63 10.35
N ASP A 69 -10.40 1.83 11.33
CA ASP A 69 -10.91 3.15 11.69
C ASP A 69 -9.78 4.06 12.23
N TYR A 70 -8.60 3.47 12.48
CA TYR A 70 -7.42 4.09 13.07
C TYR A 70 -6.18 4.10 12.17
N LEU A 71 -6.32 4.24 10.85
CA LEU A 71 -5.23 4.73 9.96
C LEU A 71 -4.82 6.19 10.28
N ASN A 72 -4.81 6.51 11.57
CA ASN A 72 -4.38 7.71 12.22
C ASN A 72 -2.85 7.71 12.31
N THR A 73 -2.32 8.88 12.62
CA THR A 73 -0.96 9.36 12.34
C THR A 73 0.24 8.56 12.87
N ALA A 74 0.04 7.44 13.57
CA ALA A 74 1.08 6.65 14.24
C ALA A 74 1.32 5.24 13.64
N GLU A 75 0.54 4.82 12.65
CA GLU A 75 0.66 3.50 12.04
C GLU A 75 1.46 3.51 10.72
N GLN A 76 2.32 2.51 10.53
CA GLN A 76 3.08 2.22 9.31
C GLN A 76 2.47 1.03 8.59
N VAL A 77 2.68 0.94 7.27
CA VAL A 77 2.27 -0.21 6.47
C VAL A 77 3.52 -0.99 6.09
N ASP A 78 3.60 -2.26 6.47
CA ASP A 78 4.74 -3.14 6.25
C ASP A 78 4.38 -4.31 5.30
N HIS A 79 5.39 -4.89 4.66
CA HIS A 79 5.26 -6.01 3.72
C HIS A 79 5.66 -7.32 4.40
N LEU A 80 4.72 -8.25 4.55
CA LEU A 80 4.93 -9.54 5.23
C LEU A 80 6.10 -10.34 4.62
N ASN A 81 6.18 -10.38 3.29
CA ASN A 81 7.23 -11.10 2.56
C ASN A 81 8.52 -10.28 2.35
N LYS A 82 8.62 -9.06 2.89
CA LYS A 82 9.75 -8.11 2.72
C LYS A 82 10.01 -7.65 1.28
N ASP A 83 9.15 -8.01 0.33
CA ASP A 83 9.18 -7.51 -1.04
C ASP A 83 8.27 -6.29 -1.19
N LYS A 84 8.89 -5.11 -1.22
CA LYS A 84 8.22 -3.81 -1.33
C LYS A 84 7.50 -3.57 -2.66
N THR A 85 7.72 -4.45 -3.64
CA THR A 85 7.04 -4.40 -4.94
C THR A 85 5.75 -5.22 -4.94
N ASN A 86 5.61 -6.19 -4.03
CA ASN A 86 4.39 -6.97 -3.86
C ASN A 86 3.35 -6.21 -3.02
N ASN A 87 2.59 -5.33 -3.67
CA ASN A 87 1.58 -4.49 -3.03
C ASN A 87 0.20 -5.17 -2.92
N HIS A 88 0.14 -6.50 -2.94
CA HIS A 88 -1.11 -7.21 -2.72
C HIS A 88 -1.60 -7.01 -1.28
N VAL A 89 -2.89 -6.73 -1.07
CA VAL A 89 -3.45 -6.45 0.26
C VAL A 89 -3.12 -7.55 1.28
N SER A 90 -3.14 -8.82 0.87
CA SER A 90 -2.80 -9.94 1.75
C SER A 90 -1.32 -10.01 2.14
N ASN A 91 -0.46 -9.25 1.47
CA ASN A 91 0.97 -9.11 1.79
C ASN A 91 1.25 -7.86 2.64
N LEU A 92 0.23 -7.06 2.97
CA LEU A 92 0.37 -5.84 3.72
C LEU A 92 -0.20 -6.01 5.12
N GLU A 93 0.48 -5.43 6.10
CA GLU A 93 -0.02 -5.31 7.47
C GLU A 93 0.17 -3.89 7.99
N ILE A 94 -0.68 -3.50 8.93
CA ILE A 94 -0.57 -2.25 9.66
C ILE A 94 0.19 -2.54 10.96
N VAL A 95 1.26 -1.80 11.20
CA VAL A 95 2.10 -1.92 12.39
C VAL A 95 2.27 -0.56 13.05
N THR A 96 2.41 -0.55 14.36
CA THR A 96 2.79 0.66 15.09
C THR A 96 4.24 1.05 14.78
N ASN A 97 4.59 2.32 14.99
CA ASN A 97 5.98 2.79 14.88
C ASN A 97 6.94 1.96 15.77
N ALA A 98 6.51 1.59 16.97
CA ALA A 98 7.30 0.78 17.90
C ALA A 98 7.55 -0.63 17.35
N GLU A 99 6.52 -1.29 16.83
CA GLU A 99 6.66 -2.60 16.17
C GLU A 99 7.61 -2.49 14.97
N ASN A 100 7.42 -1.51 14.08
CA ASN A 100 8.27 -1.35 12.90
C ASN A 100 9.75 -1.13 13.27
N LEU A 101 10.02 -0.30 14.29
CA LEU A 101 11.38 -0.11 14.80
C LEU A 101 11.93 -1.41 15.38
N TYR A 102 11.18 -2.11 16.22
CA TYR A 102 11.59 -3.39 16.79
C TYR A 102 11.97 -4.41 15.71
N ARG A 103 11.17 -4.54 14.64
CA ARG A 103 11.46 -5.44 13.53
C ARG A 103 12.72 -5.05 12.75
N LYS A 104 12.95 -3.74 12.55
CA LYS A 104 14.15 -3.23 11.90
C LYS A 104 15.42 -3.62 12.66
N TYR A 105 15.39 -3.59 13.99
CA TYR A 105 16.55 -3.90 14.83
C TYR A 105 16.72 -5.40 15.09
N ASN A 106 15.62 -6.15 15.26
CA ASN A 106 15.66 -7.54 15.72
C ASN A 106 15.33 -8.58 14.64
N GLY A 107 14.98 -8.16 13.42
CA GLY A 107 14.66 -9.05 12.30
C GLY A 107 13.35 -9.85 12.43
N TYR A 108 12.57 -9.59 13.48
CA TYR A 108 11.39 -10.36 13.91
C TYR A 108 10.17 -10.11 13.00
N ASN A 109 9.35 -11.14 12.72
CA ASN A 109 8.06 -11.00 12.03
C ASN A 109 6.95 -11.57 12.92
N LYS A 110 5.81 -10.87 13.01
CA LYS A 110 4.67 -11.23 13.89
C LYS A 110 4.06 -12.61 13.59
N THR A 111 4.32 -13.15 12.41
CA THR A 111 3.97 -14.52 11.99
C THR A 111 4.68 -15.64 12.75
N GLN A 112 5.67 -15.35 13.61
CA GLN A 112 6.33 -16.35 14.47
C GLN A 112 5.65 -16.60 15.82
N LEU A 113 4.51 -15.95 16.11
CA LEU A 113 3.76 -16.09 17.37
C LEU A 113 2.31 -16.56 17.14
N ALA A 114 2.12 -17.55 16.27
CA ALA A 114 0.93 -18.40 16.33
C ALA A 114 1.32 -19.67 17.11
N PHE A 115 1.13 -19.64 18.43
CA PHE A 115 1.04 -20.85 19.25
C PHE A 115 -0.40 -21.34 19.25
#